data_AF-A0A956THV6-F1
#
_entry.id   AF-A0A956THV6-F1
#
_cell.length_a   1.000
_cell.length_b   1.000
_cell.length_c   1.000
_cell.angle_alpha   90.00
_cell.angle_beta   90.00
_cell.angle_gamma   90.00
#
_symmetry.space_group_name_H-M   'P 1'
#
loop_
_entity.id
_entity.type
_entity.pdbx_description
1 polymer ?
#
loop_
_entity_poly.entity_id
_entity_poly.type
_entity_poly.pdbx_seq_one_letter_code
_entity_poly.pdbx_strand_id
1 'polypeptide(L)'
;MFCTTPTASDPSRRLHPVARQMFEQADVAYSQATGGEHLHINSGLRDVYRQAELYECWRRGENGCNPANIPGASIHNYGLAIDIGHSWEPEVVQAMQGVGFEQTVMPREPWHFEPVGRPEHEQALARQREMKAPGSIARQWQSEWESSREKDDQRHQLEHDFVDGVAQWSERRQQLQADQQAYAGQRADYKQQDSGWNDDWAGYQGGRADLAREWTDLQALQRRIEQLPPGAERDRLVREHQERSQAARLREQELEARKSELDEARARLDALRGQLDGLRARLLERSGQLSRGLAELEQQRVTFHRLEGEVVQH
;
A
#
# COMPACT_ATOMS: atom_id res chain seq x y z
N MET A 1 -5.47 -10.61 28.41
CA MET A 1 -4.85 -10.18 29.68
C MET A 1 -5.98 -9.63 30.53
N PHE A 2 -6.56 -10.45 31.41
CA PHE A 2 -7.67 -10.04 32.26
C PHE A 2 -7.08 -9.46 33.55
N CYS A 3 -7.13 -8.14 33.69
CA CYS A 3 -6.85 -7.49 34.96
C CYS A 3 -7.96 -7.88 35.93
N THR A 4 -7.68 -8.81 36.84
CA THR A 4 -8.52 -9.03 38.02
C THR A 4 -8.34 -7.85 38.96
N THR A 5 -9.24 -6.88 38.84
CA THR A 5 -9.36 -5.77 39.80
C THR A 5 -9.78 -6.29 41.18
N PRO A 6 -9.44 -5.54 42.26
CA PRO A 6 -9.74 -5.92 43.64
C PRO A 6 -11.24 -6.11 43.82
N THR A 7 -11.64 -7.05 44.69
CA THR A 7 -13.03 -7.35 45.10
C THR A 7 -13.93 -6.12 44.97
N ALA A 8 -14.74 -6.08 43.91
CA ALA A 8 -15.55 -4.93 43.57
C ALA A 8 -16.40 -4.54 44.78
N SER A 9 -16.10 -3.39 45.38
CA SER A 9 -16.96 -2.80 46.40
C SER A 9 -18.37 -2.74 45.85
N ASP A 10 -19.33 -3.29 46.59
CA ASP A 10 -20.77 -3.24 46.30
C ASP A 10 -21.14 -1.91 45.59
N PRO A 11 -21.57 -1.96 44.31
CA PRO A 11 -21.83 -0.77 43.51
C PRO A 11 -22.80 0.20 44.17
N SER A 12 -23.72 -0.29 45.01
CA SER A 12 -24.68 0.51 45.75
C SER A 12 -24.00 1.53 46.68
N ARG A 13 -22.84 1.16 47.25
CA ARG A 13 -22.11 2.01 48.21
C ARG A 13 -21.54 3.28 47.58
N ARG A 14 -21.35 3.27 46.26
CA ARG A 14 -20.80 4.39 45.48
C ARG A 14 -21.89 5.32 44.95
N LEU A 15 -23.17 4.98 45.09
CA LEU A 15 -24.26 5.85 44.67
C LEU A 15 -24.31 7.13 45.50
N HIS A 16 -24.93 8.17 44.92
CA HIS A 16 -25.28 9.37 45.66
C HIS A 16 -26.15 8.98 46.88
N PRO A 17 -26.01 9.61 48.06
CA PRO A 17 -26.72 9.19 49.27
C PRO A 17 -28.24 9.02 49.09
N VAL A 18 -28.89 9.93 48.36
CA VAL A 18 -30.33 9.85 48.04
C VAL A 18 -30.66 8.64 47.16
N ALA A 19 -29.90 8.41 46.07
CA ALA A 19 -30.12 7.26 45.20
C ALA A 19 -29.82 5.94 45.92
N ARG A 20 -28.80 5.91 46.79
CA ARG A 20 -28.48 4.74 47.61
C ARG A 20 -29.63 4.39 48.55
N GLN A 21 -30.14 5.36 49.30
CA GLN A 21 -31.26 5.15 50.22
C GLN A 21 -32.51 4.66 49.48
N MET A 22 -32.80 5.23 48.31
CA MET A 22 -33.92 4.77 47.47
C MET A 22 -33.69 3.34 46.97
N PHE A 23 -32.48 3.01 46.52
CA PHE A 23 -32.14 1.66 46.07
C PHE A 23 -32.29 0.64 47.20
N GLU A 24 -31.82 0.94 48.41
CA GLU A 24 -31.98 0.07 49.59
C GLU A 24 -33.47 -0.18 49.91
N GLN A 25 -34.34 0.82 49.74
CA GLN A 25 -35.79 0.64 49.91
C GLN A 25 -36.42 -0.21 48.80
N ALA A 26 -35.99 -0.01 47.55
CA ALA A 26 -36.43 -0.82 46.41
C ALA A 26 -36.00 -2.28 46.58
N ASP A 27 -34.77 -2.52 47.03
CA ASP A 27 -34.24 -3.87 47.27
C ASP A 27 -35.05 -4.61 48.34
N VAL A 28 -35.40 -3.95 49.45
CA VAL A 28 -36.27 -4.52 50.48
C VAL A 28 -37.65 -4.86 49.92
N ALA A 29 -38.24 -3.96 49.13
CA ALA A 29 -39.56 -4.19 48.53
C ALA A 29 -39.54 -5.36 47.53
N TYR A 30 -38.50 -5.43 46.69
CA TYR A 30 -38.30 -6.53 45.76
C TYR A 30 -38.13 -7.85 46.51
N SER A 31 -37.26 -7.88 47.53
CA SER A 31 -37.02 -9.07 48.36
C SER A 31 -38.28 -9.61 49.02
N GLN A 32 -39.16 -8.73 49.50
CA GLN A 32 -40.45 -9.13 50.04
C GLN A 32 -41.38 -9.73 48.97
N ALA A 33 -41.37 -9.18 47.76
CA ALA A 33 -42.21 -9.64 46.65
C ALA A 33 -41.74 -10.99 46.08
N THR A 34 -40.44 -11.26 46.08
CA THR A 34 -39.83 -12.46 45.47
C THR A 34 -39.49 -13.56 46.48
N GLY A 35 -39.71 -13.34 47.78
CA GLY A 35 -39.43 -14.35 48.81
C GLY A 35 -37.96 -14.44 49.19
N GLY A 36 -37.22 -13.33 49.11
CA GLY A 36 -35.85 -13.21 49.61
C GLY A 36 -34.79 -12.90 48.56
N GLU A 37 -35.15 -12.65 47.30
CA GLU A 37 -34.16 -12.25 46.28
C GLU A 37 -33.74 -10.78 46.44
N HIS A 38 -32.65 -10.38 45.78
CA HIS A 38 -32.10 -9.03 45.88
C HIS A 38 -31.82 -8.45 44.49
N LEU A 39 -32.01 -7.14 44.35
CA LEU A 39 -31.71 -6.39 43.14
C LEU A 39 -30.21 -6.38 42.86
N HIS A 40 -29.84 -6.54 41.59
CA HIS A 40 -28.45 -6.48 41.16
C HIS A 40 -28.16 -5.23 40.33
N ILE A 41 -27.22 -4.40 40.80
CA ILE A 41 -26.71 -3.23 40.06
C ILE A 41 -25.61 -3.68 39.10
N ASN A 42 -25.89 -3.61 37.80
CA ASN A 42 -24.89 -3.80 36.74
C ASN A 42 -23.95 -2.58 36.66
N SER A 43 -24.48 -1.37 36.81
CA SER A 43 -23.70 -0.12 36.72
C SER A 43 -24.34 1.00 37.55
N GLY A 44 -23.52 1.73 38.32
CA GLY A 44 -23.96 2.79 39.24
C GLY A 44 -23.14 4.06 39.04
N LEU A 45 -22.53 4.61 40.09
CA LEU A 45 -21.60 5.74 39.94
C LEU A 45 -20.45 5.36 39.00
N ARG A 46 -20.19 6.25 38.03
CA ARG A 46 -19.13 6.15 37.05
C ARG A 46 -18.37 7.46 37.01
N ASP A 47 -17.07 7.48 37.20
CA ASP A 47 -16.31 8.71 37.00
C ASP A 47 -16.27 9.13 35.51
N VAL A 48 -15.77 10.33 35.26
CA VAL A 48 -15.71 10.91 33.91
C VAL A 48 -14.81 10.09 32.99
N TYR A 49 -13.71 9.54 33.49
CA TYR A 49 -12.77 8.73 32.70
C TYR A 49 -13.42 7.43 32.23
N ARG A 50 -14.08 6.70 33.13
CA ARG A 50 -14.81 5.48 32.76
C ARG A 50 -15.98 5.77 31.81
N GLN A 51 -16.60 6.96 31.92
CA GLN A 51 -17.59 7.39 30.93
C GLN A 51 -16.95 7.67 29.56
N ALA A 52 -15.73 8.22 29.52
CA ALA A 52 -14.97 8.40 28.29
C ALA A 52 -14.67 7.07 27.61
N GLU A 53 -14.15 6.08 28.35
CA GLU A 53 -13.88 4.73 27.80
C GLU A 53 -15.12 4.11 27.12
N LEU A 54 -16.29 4.20 27.76
CA LEU A 54 -17.54 3.65 27.21
C LEU A 54 -18.06 4.46 26.02
N TYR A 55 -17.93 5.79 26.08
CA TYR A 55 -18.27 6.67 24.99
C TYR A 55 -17.42 6.38 23.75
N GLU A 56 -16.11 6.25 23.92
CA GLU A 56 -15.18 5.89 22.86
C GLU A 56 -15.50 4.53 22.26
N CYS A 57 -15.72 3.52 23.11
CA CYS A 57 -16.04 2.18 22.65
C CYS A 57 -17.33 2.14 21.80
N TRP A 58 -18.38 2.81 22.27
CA TRP A 58 -19.64 2.97 21.52
C TRP A 58 -19.43 3.70 20.19
N ARG A 59 -18.67 4.80 20.20
CA ARG A 59 -18.38 5.60 19.00
C ARG A 59 -17.49 4.89 18.00
N ARG A 60 -16.64 3.96 18.44
CA ARG A 60 -15.88 3.05 17.57
C ARG A 60 -16.74 1.93 16.98
N GLY A 61 -17.96 1.74 17.47
CA GLY A 61 -18.82 0.64 17.04
C GLY A 61 -18.25 -0.73 17.45
N GLU A 62 -17.45 -0.76 18.51
CA GLU A 62 -16.86 -2.00 19.01
C GLU A 62 -17.96 -2.94 19.55
N ASN A 63 -17.76 -4.24 19.36
CA ASN A 63 -18.72 -5.26 19.80
C ASN A 63 -18.88 -5.22 21.33
N GLY A 64 -20.13 -5.19 21.79
CA GLY A 64 -20.47 -5.18 23.22
C GLY A 64 -20.53 -3.79 23.86
N CYS A 65 -20.40 -2.71 23.08
CA CYS A 65 -20.47 -1.35 23.60
C CYS A 65 -21.83 -0.70 23.36
N ASN A 66 -22.55 -0.52 24.47
CA ASN A 66 -23.86 0.13 24.49
C ASN A 66 -23.74 1.64 24.24
N PRO A 67 -24.80 2.28 23.72
CA PRO A 67 -24.90 3.73 23.65
C PRO A 67 -24.48 4.39 24.96
N ALA A 68 -23.60 5.39 24.84
CA ALA A 68 -23.04 6.10 25.98
C ALA A 68 -23.14 7.60 25.75
N ASN A 69 -23.39 8.33 26.83
CA ASN A 69 -23.44 9.80 26.80
C ASN A 69 -22.01 10.38 26.84
N ILE A 70 -21.85 11.64 26.43
CA ILE A 70 -20.55 12.32 26.42
C ILE A 70 -20.00 12.38 27.87
N PRO A 71 -18.68 12.24 28.09
CA PRO A 71 -18.08 12.32 29.42
C PRO A 71 -18.45 13.61 30.17
N GLY A 72 -18.84 13.47 31.44
CA GLY A 72 -19.34 14.58 32.27
C GLY A 72 -20.82 14.91 32.08
N ALA A 73 -21.44 14.39 31.01
CA ALA A 73 -22.86 14.57 30.71
C ALA A 73 -23.71 13.31 31.02
N SER A 74 -23.18 12.29 31.70
CA SER A 74 -23.96 11.12 32.11
C SER A 74 -24.52 11.30 33.52
N ILE A 75 -25.77 10.87 33.79
CA ILE A 75 -26.31 10.89 35.16
C ILE A 75 -25.58 9.88 36.07
N HIS A 76 -24.99 8.83 35.48
CA HIS A 76 -24.04 7.97 36.20
C HIS A 76 -22.82 8.73 36.74
N ASN A 77 -22.44 9.88 36.16
CA ASN A 77 -21.33 10.70 36.69
C ASN A 77 -21.63 11.35 38.03
N TYR A 78 -22.90 11.42 38.42
CA TYR A 78 -23.36 12.00 39.67
C TYR A 78 -23.81 10.93 40.68
N GLY A 79 -23.73 9.64 40.32
CA GLY A 79 -24.18 8.53 41.17
C GLY A 79 -25.71 8.50 41.34
N LEU A 80 -26.45 9.15 40.44
CA LEU A 80 -27.90 9.29 40.47
C LEU A 80 -28.59 8.48 39.37
N ALA A 81 -27.86 7.60 38.67
CA ALA A 81 -28.44 6.63 37.74
C ALA A 81 -27.91 5.24 38.08
N ILE A 82 -28.77 4.24 37.87
CA ILE A 82 -28.44 2.83 38.05
C ILE A 82 -28.95 2.01 36.88
N ASP A 83 -28.10 1.11 36.40
CA ASP A 83 -28.43 0.07 35.44
C ASP A 83 -28.68 -1.23 36.23
N ILE A 84 -29.90 -1.73 36.18
CA ILE A 84 -30.34 -2.92 36.93
C ILE A 84 -30.41 -4.14 36.01
N GLY A 85 -29.87 -5.27 36.46
CA GLY A 85 -30.08 -6.55 35.79
C GLY A 85 -31.53 -7.00 35.91
N HIS A 86 -32.03 -7.79 34.96
CA HIS A 86 -33.39 -8.33 35.01
C HIS A 86 -34.52 -7.28 35.02
N SER A 87 -34.26 -6.07 34.52
CA SER A 87 -35.24 -4.98 34.51
C SER A 87 -36.51 -5.20 33.65
N TRP A 88 -36.62 -6.34 32.98
CA TRP A 88 -37.83 -6.79 32.30
C TRP A 88 -38.83 -7.46 33.26
N GLU A 89 -38.42 -7.80 34.48
CA GLU A 89 -39.29 -8.37 35.51
C GLU A 89 -40.24 -7.29 36.07
N PRO A 90 -41.56 -7.53 36.08
CA PRO A 90 -42.54 -6.58 36.61
C PRO A 90 -42.25 -6.19 38.07
N GLU A 91 -41.77 -7.13 38.88
CA GLU A 91 -41.45 -6.95 40.29
C GLU A 91 -40.29 -5.98 40.48
N VAL A 92 -39.26 -6.03 39.62
CA VAL A 92 -38.15 -5.07 39.63
C VAL A 92 -38.67 -3.66 39.33
N VAL A 93 -39.44 -3.51 38.25
CA VAL A 93 -39.97 -2.21 37.83
C VAL A 93 -40.89 -1.63 38.92
N GLN A 94 -41.76 -2.45 39.49
CA GLN A 94 -42.68 -2.03 40.56
C GLN A 94 -41.93 -1.61 41.83
N ALA A 95 -40.92 -2.37 42.25
CA ALA A 95 -40.11 -2.04 43.43
C ALA A 95 -39.35 -0.72 43.24
N MET A 96 -38.75 -0.52 42.07
CA MET A 96 -38.02 0.69 41.71
C MET A 96 -38.94 1.92 41.64
N GLN A 97 -40.07 1.81 40.93
CA GLN A 97 -41.05 2.90 40.81
C GLN A 97 -41.71 3.25 42.14
N GLY A 98 -41.94 2.25 43.01
CA GLY A 98 -42.54 2.44 44.32
C GLY A 98 -41.75 3.38 45.25
N VAL A 99 -40.45 3.56 45.01
CA VAL A 99 -39.59 4.47 45.79
C VAL A 99 -39.23 5.77 45.06
N GLY A 100 -39.71 5.92 43.81
CA GLY A 100 -39.50 7.12 42.98
C GLY A 100 -38.37 7.01 41.95
N PHE A 101 -37.89 5.81 41.60
CA PHE A 101 -37.07 5.64 40.39
C PHE A 101 -37.95 5.51 39.15
N GLU A 102 -37.53 6.09 38.02
CA GLU A 102 -38.21 5.95 36.73
C GLU A 102 -37.25 5.52 35.63
N GLN A 103 -37.76 4.81 34.62
CA GLN A 103 -37.00 4.40 33.43
C GLN A 103 -37.00 5.52 32.39
N THR A 104 -36.07 6.46 32.51
CA THR A 104 -36.07 7.72 31.73
C THR A 104 -35.59 7.58 30.29
N VAL A 105 -35.03 6.44 29.91
CA VAL A 105 -34.42 6.18 28.57
C VAL A 105 -35.20 5.11 27.78
N MET A 106 -36.47 4.90 28.13
CA MET A 106 -37.35 3.96 27.42
C MET A 106 -37.69 4.42 25.99
N PRO A 107 -37.92 3.47 25.05
CA PRO A 107 -37.78 2.01 25.19
C PRO A 107 -36.34 1.50 24.97
N ARG A 108 -35.38 2.41 24.79
CA ARG A 108 -34.03 2.06 24.31
C ARG A 108 -33.19 1.36 25.37
N GLU A 109 -33.30 1.78 26.63
CA GLU A 109 -32.50 1.25 27.75
C GLU A 109 -33.42 0.91 28.93
N PRO A 110 -34.18 -0.21 28.86
CA PRO A 110 -35.11 -0.61 29.93
C PRO A 110 -34.41 -0.96 31.24
N TRP A 111 -33.09 -1.10 31.27
CA TRP A 111 -32.33 -1.34 32.50
C TRP A 111 -31.97 -0.07 33.25
N HIS A 112 -32.16 1.11 32.65
CA HIS A 112 -31.70 2.39 33.21
C HIS A 112 -32.77 3.05 34.08
N PHE A 113 -32.44 3.37 35.33
CA PHE A 113 -33.32 4.02 36.28
C PHE A 113 -32.70 5.28 36.90
N GLU A 114 -33.50 6.35 37.05
CA GLU A 114 -33.11 7.61 37.67
C GLU A 114 -34.13 8.06 38.75
N PRO A 115 -33.74 8.71 39.85
CA PRO A 115 -34.61 9.11 40.95
C PRO A 115 -35.32 10.43 40.63
N VAL A 116 -36.28 10.37 39.70
CA VAL A 116 -36.99 11.55 39.15
C VAL A 116 -37.71 12.36 40.23
N GLY A 117 -37.70 13.68 40.08
CA GLY A 117 -38.35 14.61 41.01
C GLY A 117 -37.57 14.87 42.31
N ARG A 118 -36.41 14.24 42.50
CA ARG A 118 -35.49 14.59 43.60
C ARG A 118 -34.69 15.85 43.26
N PRO A 119 -34.48 16.79 44.20
CA PRO A 119 -33.71 18.00 43.94
C PRO A 119 -32.31 17.74 43.38
N GLU A 120 -31.63 16.68 43.84
CA GLU A 120 -30.28 16.32 43.39
C GLU A 120 -30.27 15.80 41.96
N HIS A 121 -31.32 15.08 41.55
CA HIS A 121 -31.51 14.64 40.16
C HIS A 121 -31.76 15.84 39.24
N GLU A 122 -32.62 16.78 39.64
CA GLU A 122 -32.86 18.01 38.87
C GLU A 122 -31.59 18.86 38.71
N GLN A 123 -30.78 18.95 39.77
CA GLN A 123 -29.47 19.62 39.70
C GLN A 123 -28.52 18.89 38.75
N ALA A 124 -28.47 17.55 38.79
CA ALA A 124 -27.66 16.77 37.86
C ALA A 124 -28.14 16.90 36.41
N LEU A 125 -29.45 16.95 36.16
CA LEU A 125 -30.02 17.23 34.83
C LEU A 125 -29.68 18.65 34.35
N ALA A 126 -29.67 19.65 35.23
CA ALA A 126 -29.21 21.00 34.89
C ALA A 126 -27.73 20.99 34.47
N ARG A 127 -26.86 20.33 35.24
CA ARG A 127 -25.43 20.19 34.89
C ARG A 127 -25.21 19.37 33.63
N GLN A 128 -25.98 18.30 33.42
CA GLN A 128 -25.95 17.55 32.17
C GLN A 128 -26.29 18.46 30.97
N ARG A 129 -27.33 19.30 31.08
CA ARG A 129 -27.71 20.24 30.02
C ARG A 129 -26.60 21.24 29.73
N GLU A 130 -25.95 21.78 30.78
CA GLU A 130 -24.79 22.66 30.64
C GLU A 130 -23.62 21.95 29.93
N MET A 131 -23.30 20.71 30.31
CA MET A 131 -22.25 19.90 29.67
C MET A 131 -22.59 19.48 28.24
N LYS A 132 -23.87 19.44 27.86
CA LYS A 132 -24.29 19.16 26.48
C LYS A 132 -24.36 20.42 25.62
N ALA A 133 -24.38 21.61 26.24
CA ALA A 133 -24.52 22.87 25.54
C ALA A 133 -23.32 23.14 24.61
N PRO A 134 -23.53 23.82 23.46
CA PRO A 134 -22.45 24.25 22.60
C PRO A 134 -21.41 25.06 23.37
N GLY A 135 -20.12 24.79 23.13
CA GLY A 135 -19.00 25.49 23.79
C GLY A 135 -18.70 25.04 25.22
N SER A 136 -19.46 24.08 25.77
CA SER A 136 -19.11 23.44 27.04
C SER A 136 -17.83 22.62 26.93
N ILE A 137 -17.16 22.39 28.06
CA ILE A 137 -15.92 21.60 28.11
C ILE A 137 -16.11 20.17 27.58
N ALA A 138 -17.27 19.54 27.83
CA ALA A 138 -17.55 18.19 27.33
C ALA A 138 -17.76 18.17 25.80
N ARG A 139 -18.37 19.22 25.22
CA ARG A 139 -18.47 19.36 23.76
C ARG A 139 -17.15 19.72 23.11
N GLN A 140 -16.34 20.57 23.74
CA GLN A 140 -14.98 20.87 23.28
C GLN A 140 -14.13 19.60 23.27
N TRP A 141 -14.12 18.85 24.37
CA TRP A 141 -13.45 17.57 24.47
C TRP A 141 -13.92 16.58 23.39
N GLN A 142 -15.24 16.46 23.17
CA GLN A 142 -15.76 15.58 22.11
C GLN A 142 -15.24 16.00 20.74
N SER A 143 -15.24 17.30 20.42
CA SER A 143 -14.77 17.82 19.13
C SER A 143 -13.27 17.61 18.94
N GLU A 144 -12.47 17.84 19.99
CA GLU A 144 -11.02 17.63 19.97
C GLU A 144 -10.70 16.14 19.80
N TRP A 145 -11.42 15.26 20.50
CA TRP A 145 -11.30 13.82 20.34
C TRP A 145 -11.67 13.34 18.94
N GLU A 146 -12.79 13.81 18.39
CA GLU A 146 -13.22 13.46 17.01
C GLU A 146 -12.16 13.91 15.99
N SER A 147 -11.61 15.12 16.16
CA SER A 147 -10.55 15.62 15.29
C SER A 147 -9.23 14.85 15.43
N SER A 148 -8.83 14.51 16.67
CA SER A 148 -7.62 13.72 16.93
C SER A 148 -7.74 12.33 16.31
N ARG A 149 -8.90 11.68 16.46
CA ARG A 149 -9.17 10.39 15.84
C ARG A 149 -9.16 10.44 14.31
N GLU A 150 -9.76 11.46 13.71
CA GLU A 150 -9.72 11.61 12.25
C GLU A 150 -8.28 11.70 11.73
N LYS A 151 -7.40 12.42 12.44
CA LYS A 151 -5.97 12.49 12.12
C LYS A 151 -5.27 11.14 12.32
N ASP A 152 -5.63 10.40 13.37
CA ASP A 152 -5.09 9.06 13.66
C ASP A 152 -5.47 8.05 12.56
N ASP A 153 -6.74 8.05 12.14
CA ASP A 153 -7.25 7.24 11.03
C ASP A 153 -6.53 7.61 9.71
N GLN A 154 -6.34 8.91 9.43
CA GLN A 154 -5.56 9.38 8.28
C GLN A 154 -4.09 8.94 8.36
N ARG A 155 -3.47 8.99 9.54
CA ARG A 155 -2.10 8.53 9.76
C ARG A 155 -1.98 7.04 9.46
N HIS A 156 -2.89 6.22 9.98
CA HIS A 156 -2.89 4.78 9.74
C HIS A 156 -3.10 4.42 8.27
N GLN A 157 -3.99 5.12 7.57
CA GLN A 157 -4.15 4.93 6.13
C GLN A 157 -2.86 5.27 5.37
N LEU A 158 -2.22 6.40 5.70
CA LEU A 158 -0.95 6.79 5.09
C LEU A 158 0.19 5.82 5.39
N GLU A 159 0.24 5.26 6.60
CA GLU A 159 1.20 4.21 6.96
C GLU A 159 1.05 2.98 6.07
N HIS A 160 -0.19 2.51 5.90
CA HIS A 160 -0.51 1.38 5.03
C HIS A 160 -0.11 1.67 3.57
N ASP A 161 -0.53 2.81 3.04
CA ASP A 161 -0.22 3.22 1.66
C ASP A 161 1.29 3.37 1.43
N PHE A 162 2.02 3.87 2.43
CA PHE A 162 3.48 4.00 2.39
C PHE A 162 4.16 2.63 2.34
N VAL A 163 3.75 1.67 3.20
CA VAL A 163 4.32 0.32 3.22
C VAL A 163 4.08 -0.40 1.88
N ASP A 164 2.86 -0.34 1.37
CA ASP A 164 2.52 -0.91 0.06
C ASP A 164 3.32 -0.26 -1.08
N GLY A 165 3.44 1.07 -1.04
CA GLY A 165 4.23 1.83 -1.99
C GLY A 165 5.71 1.43 -1.97
N VAL A 166 6.32 1.31 -0.79
CA VAL A 166 7.72 0.85 -0.64
C VAL A 166 7.91 -0.54 -1.24
N ALA A 167 7.00 -1.48 -0.98
CA ALA A 167 7.05 -2.83 -1.55
C ALA A 167 6.98 -2.80 -3.09
N GLN A 168 6.01 -2.06 -3.65
CA GLN A 168 5.83 -1.92 -5.10
C GLN A 168 7.07 -1.32 -5.77
N TRP A 169 7.64 -0.25 -5.21
CA TRP A 169 8.81 0.41 -5.79
C TRP A 169 10.09 -0.41 -5.64
N SER A 170 10.21 -1.24 -4.60
CA SER A 170 11.29 -2.22 -4.45
C SER A 170 11.28 -3.26 -5.57
N GLU A 171 10.11 -3.83 -5.88
CA GLU A 171 9.95 -4.78 -6.99
C GLU A 171 10.31 -4.14 -8.34
N ARG A 172 9.81 -2.93 -8.60
CA ARG A 172 10.14 -2.18 -9.84
C ARG A 172 11.64 -1.89 -9.97
N ARG A 173 12.32 -1.61 -8.85
CA ARG A 173 13.78 -1.44 -8.83
C ARG A 173 14.51 -2.73 -9.22
N GLN A 174 14.09 -3.88 -8.69
CA GLN A 174 14.68 -5.17 -9.05
C GLN A 174 14.48 -5.47 -10.53
N GLN A 175 13.28 -5.21 -11.07
CA GLN A 175 13.01 -5.38 -12.49
C GLN A 175 13.90 -4.46 -13.34
N LEU A 176 14.07 -3.19 -12.96
CA LEU A 176 14.97 -2.27 -13.67
C LEU A 176 16.42 -2.79 -13.68
N GLN A 177 16.89 -3.36 -12.57
CA GLN A 177 18.23 -3.95 -12.51
C GLN A 177 18.38 -5.16 -13.43
N ALA A 178 17.38 -6.05 -13.47
CA ALA A 178 17.36 -7.18 -14.38
C ALA A 178 17.36 -6.73 -15.85
N ASP A 179 16.55 -5.73 -16.20
CA ASP A 179 16.50 -5.16 -17.55
C ASP A 179 17.85 -4.52 -17.94
N GLN A 180 18.53 -3.84 -17.01
CA GLN A 180 19.85 -3.26 -17.24
C GLN A 180 20.92 -4.33 -17.51
N GLN A 181 20.88 -5.45 -16.78
CA GLN A 181 21.77 -6.58 -17.00
C GLN A 181 21.52 -7.23 -18.36
N ALA A 182 20.25 -7.45 -18.72
CA ALA A 182 19.88 -7.99 -20.02
C ALA A 182 20.33 -7.09 -21.17
N TYR A 183 20.13 -5.77 -21.07
CA TYR A 183 20.62 -4.80 -22.05
C TYR A 183 22.14 -4.83 -22.18
N ALA A 184 22.87 -4.92 -21.06
CA ALA A 184 24.33 -4.99 -21.08
C ALA A 184 24.83 -6.24 -21.82
N GLY A 185 24.18 -7.40 -21.59
CA GLY A 185 24.47 -8.65 -22.31
C GLY A 185 24.25 -8.51 -23.82
N GLN A 186 23.05 -8.09 -24.24
CA GLN A 186 22.73 -7.92 -25.66
C GLN A 186 23.65 -6.92 -26.36
N ARG A 187 24.06 -5.85 -25.66
CA ARG A 187 25.02 -4.88 -26.19
C ARG A 187 26.41 -5.47 -26.37
N ALA A 188 26.84 -6.37 -25.47
CA ALA A 188 28.12 -7.07 -25.61
C ALA A 188 28.09 -8.01 -26.82
N ASP A 189 27.02 -8.80 -26.97
CA ASP A 189 26.83 -9.70 -28.10
C ASP A 189 26.80 -8.94 -29.43
N TYR A 190 26.08 -7.81 -29.50
CA TYR A 190 26.07 -6.93 -30.67
C TYR A 190 27.48 -6.45 -31.04
N LYS A 191 28.28 -6.00 -30.06
CA LYS A 191 29.66 -5.55 -30.32
C LYS A 191 30.53 -6.67 -30.86
N GLN A 192 30.38 -7.89 -30.34
CA GLN A 192 31.11 -9.04 -30.82
C GLN A 192 30.74 -9.36 -32.28
N GLN A 193 29.44 -9.35 -32.61
CA GLN A 193 28.97 -9.60 -33.98
C GLN A 193 29.39 -8.51 -34.96
N ASP A 194 29.32 -7.23 -34.56
CA ASP A 194 29.76 -6.10 -35.41
C ASP A 194 31.27 -6.16 -35.66
N SER A 195 32.07 -6.52 -34.65
CA SER A 195 33.51 -6.78 -34.84
C SER A 195 33.75 -7.91 -35.84
N GLY A 196 33.07 -9.05 -35.68
CA GLY A 196 33.22 -10.19 -36.60
C GLY A 196 32.83 -9.85 -38.03
N TRP A 197 31.76 -9.07 -38.22
CA TRP A 197 31.37 -8.56 -39.53
C TRP A 197 32.44 -7.65 -40.16
N ASN A 198 33.06 -6.77 -39.37
CA ASN A 198 34.14 -5.90 -39.85
C ASN A 198 35.36 -6.72 -40.33
N ASP A 199 35.72 -7.77 -39.60
CA ASP A 199 36.81 -8.67 -39.96
C ASP A 199 36.49 -9.43 -41.27
N ASP A 200 35.28 -9.97 -41.38
CA ASP A 200 34.81 -10.67 -42.59
C ASP A 200 34.76 -9.73 -43.81
N TRP A 201 34.30 -8.50 -43.61
CA TRP A 201 34.27 -7.48 -44.66
C TRP A 201 35.68 -7.12 -45.13
N ALA A 202 36.63 -6.96 -44.22
CA ALA A 202 38.04 -6.73 -44.57
C ALA A 202 38.61 -7.90 -45.39
N GLY A 203 38.29 -9.15 -45.00
CA GLY A 203 38.65 -10.35 -45.76
C GLY A 203 38.09 -10.35 -47.18
N TYR A 204 36.80 -10.01 -47.34
CA TYR A 204 36.15 -9.86 -48.65
C TYR A 204 36.84 -8.81 -49.53
N GLN A 205 37.16 -7.63 -48.96
CA GLN A 205 37.86 -6.56 -49.69
C GLN A 205 39.27 -7.02 -50.14
N GLY A 206 39.99 -7.75 -49.29
CA GLY A 206 41.27 -8.38 -49.65
C GLY A 206 41.12 -9.34 -50.83
N GLY A 207 40.12 -10.23 -50.77
CA GLY A 207 39.83 -11.17 -51.86
C GLY A 207 39.46 -10.48 -53.18
N ARG A 208 38.69 -9.38 -53.14
CA ARG A 208 38.39 -8.56 -54.33
C ARG A 208 39.65 -7.93 -54.92
N ALA A 209 40.55 -7.44 -54.07
CA ALA A 209 41.82 -6.87 -54.52
C ALA A 209 42.74 -7.93 -55.17
N ASP A 210 42.78 -9.15 -54.62
CA ASP A 210 43.48 -10.29 -55.23
C ASP A 210 42.92 -10.62 -56.62
N LEU A 211 41.59 -10.76 -56.72
CA LEU A 211 40.94 -11.08 -57.99
C LEU A 211 41.17 -9.99 -59.05
N ALA A 212 41.20 -8.72 -58.65
CA ALA A 212 41.52 -7.62 -59.56
C ALA A 212 42.96 -7.70 -60.10
N ARG A 213 43.92 -8.12 -59.27
CA ARG A 213 45.30 -8.40 -59.72
C ARG A 213 45.33 -9.58 -60.69
N GLU A 214 44.62 -10.65 -60.37
CA GLU A 214 44.54 -11.84 -61.23
C GLU A 214 43.96 -11.51 -62.62
N TRP A 215 42.92 -10.68 -62.69
CA TRP A 215 42.39 -10.19 -63.97
C TRP A 215 43.39 -9.35 -64.75
N THR A 216 44.20 -8.53 -64.06
CA THR A 216 45.27 -7.75 -64.70
C THR A 216 46.33 -8.67 -65.31
N ASP A 217 46.73 -9.72 -64.58
CA ASP A 217 47.68 -10.72 -65.06
C ASP A 217 47.12 -11.51 -66.26
N LEU A 218 45.84 -11.89 -66.22
CA LEU A 218 45.15 -12.54 -67.32
C LEU A 218 45.15 -11.69 -68.60
N GLN A 219 44.91 -10.37 -68.47
CA GLN A 219 45.00 -9.45 -69.61
C GLN A 219 46.42 -9.32 -70.16
N ALA A 220 47.45 -9.39 -69.30
CA ALA A 220 48.83 -9.40 -69.75
C ALA A 220 49.18 -10.71 -70.48
N LEU A 221 48.70 -11.85 -69.98
CA LEU A 221 48.85 -13.16 -70.61
C LEU A 221 48.17 -13.21 -71.99
N GLN A 222 46.95 -12.68 -72.09
CA GLN A 222 46.21 -12.57 -73.35
C GLN A 222 46.99 -11.75 -74.40
N ARG A 223 47.53 -10.58 -74.02
CA ARG A 223 48.37 -9.77 -74.90
C ARG A 223 49.61 -10.52 -75.40
N ARG A 224 50.23 -11.35 -74.55
CA ARG A 224 51.36 -12.20 -74.96
C ARG A 224 50.95 -13.28 -75.97
N ILE A 225 49.79 -13.91 -75.77
CA ILE A 225 49.23 -14.92 -76.70
C ILE A 225 48.99 -14.32 -78.09
N GLU A 226 48.52 -13.06 -78.16
CA GLU A 226 48.24 -12.34 -79.40
C GLU A 226 49.52 -12.00 -80.21
N GLN A 227 50.66 -11.86 -79.53
CA GLN A 227 51.95 -11.54 -80.16
C GLN A 227 52.69 -12.78 -80.67
N LEU A 228 52.30 -13.99 -80.26
CA LEU A 228 52.97 -15.22 -80.66
C LEU A 228 52.38 -15.79 -81.96
N PRO A 229 53.22 -16.33 -82.87
CA PRO A 229 52.72 -17.09 -84.01
C PRO A 229 52.09 -18.42 -83.55
N PRO A 230 51.26 -19.07 -84.39
CA PRO A 230 50.76 -20.41 -84.12
C PRO A 230 51.89 -21.40 -83.84
N GLY A 231 51.75 -22.17 -82.75
CA GLY A 231 52.76 -23.14 -82.33
C GLY A 231 52.55 -23.61 -80.89
N ALA A 232 53.34 -24.60 -80.47
CA ALA A 232 53.16 -25.28 -79.19
C ALA A 232 53.23 -24.34 -77.96
N GLU A 233 54.06 -23.29 -78.00
CA GLU A 233 54.13 -22.30 -76.91
C GLU A 233 52.82 -21.48 -76.80
N ARG A 234 52.30 -21.00 -77.94
CA ARG A 234 51.02 -20.28 -77.98
C ARG A 234 49.89 -21.15 -77.47
N ASP A 235 49.82 -22.40 -77.92
CA ASP A 235 48.77 -23.34 -77.49
C ASP A 235 48.83 -23.65 -75.99
N ARG A 236 50.04 -23.70 -75.42
CA ARG A 236 50.23 -23.84 -73.96
C ARG A 236 49.69 -22.62 -73.22
N LEU A 237 50.06 -21.41 -73.63
CA LEU A 237 49.58 -20.18 -72.97
C LEU A 237 48.08 -19.99 -73.12
N VAL A 238 47.49 -20.38 -74.26
CA VAL A 238 46.03 -20.40 -74.46
C VAL A 238 45.34 -21.29 -73.43
N ARG A 239 45.83 -22.52 -73.21
CA ARG A 239 45.26 -23.42 -72.18
C ARG A 239 45.39 -22.83 -70.78
N GLU A 240 46.58 -22.32 -70.43
CA GLU A 240 46.81 -21.66 -69.14
C GLU A 240 45.86 -20.47 -68.93
N HIS A 241 45.68 -19.63 -69.94
CA HIS A 241 44.75 -18.51 -69.89
C HIS A 241 43.31 -18.96 -69.70
N GLN A 242 42.88 -20.02 -70.39
CA GLN A 242 41.53 -20.57 -70.25
C GLN A 242 41.28 -21.11 -68.84
N GLU A 243 42.21 -21.91 -68.30
CA GLU A 243 42.13 -22.47 -66.94
C GLU A 243 42.08 -21.37 -65.88
N ARG A 244 43.01 -20.41 -65.95
CA ARG A 244 43.06 -19.28 -65.01
C ARG A 244 41.83 -18.38 -65.13
N SER A 245 41.33 -18.14 -66.35
CA SER A 245 40.10 -17.36 -66.55
C SER A 245 38.87 -18.06 -65.97
N GLN A 246 38.79 -19.38 -66.07
CA GLN A 246 37.70 -20.15 -65.46
C GLN A 246 37.80 -20.09 -63.93
N ALA A 247 38.98 -20.28 -63.36
CA ALA A 247 39.22 -20.15 -61.93
C ALA A 247 38.86 -18.75 -61.39
N ALA A 248 39.31 -17.69 -62.07
CA ALA A 248 38.99 -16.30 -61.70
C ALA A 248 37.47 -16.04 -61.71
N ARG A 249 36.73 -16.56 -62.71
CA ARG A 249 35.26 -16.43 -62.76
C ARG A 249 34.55 -17.17 -61.63
N LEU A 250 35.02 -18.36 -61.27
CA LEU A 250 34.46 -19.10 -60.13
C LEU A 250 34.69 -18.32 -58.83
N ARG A 251 35.91 -17.82 -58.64
CA ARG A 251 36.25 -16.99 -57.47
C ARG A 251 35.45 -15.68 -57.43
N GLU A 252 35.15 -15.09 -58.58
CA GLU A 252 34.26 -13.93 -58.68
C GLU A 252 32.85 -14.26 -58.19
N GLN A 253 32.29 -15.40 -58.61
CA GLN A 253 30.97 -15.86 -58.16
C GLN A 253 30.95 -16.13 -56.65
N GLU A 254 32.00 -16.75 -56.12
CA GLU A 254 32.15 -16.99 -54.68
C GLU A 254 32.22 -15.68 -53.89
N LEU A 255 32.97 -14.68 -54.38
CA LEU A 255 33.04 -13.36 -53.75
C LEU A 255 31.69 -12.64 -53.81
N GLU A 256 30.95 -12.75 -54.91
CA GLU A 256 29.62 -12.13 -55.01
C GLU A 256 28.60 -12.78 -54.05
N ALA A 257 28.63 -14.12 -53.95
CA ALA A 257 27.83 -14.83 -52.95
C ALA A 257 28.20 -14.39 -51.53
N ARG A 258 29.50 -14.30 -51.23
CA ARG A 258 30.00 -13.83 -49.93
C ARG A 258 29.59 -12.39 -49.65
N LYS A 259 29.57 -11.52 -50.65
CA LYS A 259 29.06 -10.14 -50.52
C LYS A 259 27.59 -10.14 -50.09
N SER A 260 26.75 -10.95 -50.73
CA SER A 260 25.33 -11.06 -50.37
C SER A 260 25.15 -11.51 -48.92
N GLU A 261 25.92 -12.50 -48.46
CA GLU A 261 25.92 -12.94 -47.06
C GLU A 261 26.30 -11.81 -46.09
N LEU A 262 27.31 -11.00 -46.45
CA LEU A 262 27.76 -9.87 -45.63
C LEU A 262 26.74 -8.75 -45.58
N ASP A 263 26.07 -8.46 -46.70
CA ASP A 263 25.00 -7.46 -46.74
C ASP A 263 23.79 -7.90 -45.89
N GLU A 264 23.43 -9.19 -45.92
CA GLU A 264 22.42 -9.75 -45.01
C GLU A 264 22.82 -9.68 -43.54
N ALA A 265 24.07 -10.04 -43.22
CA ALA A 265 24.60 -9.96 -41.87
C ALA A 265 24.58 -8.50 -41.35
N ARG A 266 24.91 -7.52 -42.21
CA ARG A 266 24.83 -6.10 -41.89
C ARG A 266 23.40 -5.67 -41.59
N ALA A 267 22.43 -6.09 -42.40
CA ALA A 267 21.02 -5.78 -42.17
C ALA A 267 20.52 -6.33 -40.82
N ARG A 268 20.96 -7.54 -40.44
CA ARG A 268 20.65 -8.13 -39.12
C ARG A 268 21.26 -7.31 -37.98
N LEU A 269 22.51 -6.88 -38.11
CA LEU A 269 23.18 -6.01 -37.13
C LEU A 269 22.46 -4.67 -36.95
N ASP A 270 22.03 -4.04 -38.05
CA ASP A 270 21.30 -2.77 -37.99
C ASP A 270 19.93 -2.94 -37.32
N ALA A 271 19.24 -4.07 -37.55
CA ALA A 271 18.01 -4.41 -36.83
C ALA A 271 18.25 -4.62 -35.32
N LEU A 272 19.31 -5.35 -34.94
CA LEU A 272 19.71 -5.53 -33.54
C LEU A 272 20.02 -4.20 -32.86
N ARG A 273 20.73 -3.30 -33.56
CA ARG A 273 21.00 -1.95 -33.05
C ARG A 273 19.71 -1.18 -32.78
N GLY A 274 18.73 -1.22 -33.69
CA GLY A 274 17.42 -0.61 -33.47
C GLY A 274 16.69 -1.19 -32.25
N GLN A 275 16.77 -2.50 -32.03
CA GLN A 275 16.20 -3.15 -30.83
C GLN A 275 16.90 -2.66 -29.54
N LEU A 276 18.23 -2.54 -29.55
CA LEU A 276 19.01 -2.02 -28.42
C LEU A 276 18.64 -0.56 -28.10
N ASP A 277 18.46 0.29 -29.12
CA ASP A 277 18.02 1.67 -28.92
C ASP A 277 16.62 1.74 -28.30
N GLY A 278 15.70 0.87 -28.74
CA GLY A 278 14.37 0.74 -28.13
C GLY A 278 14.42 0.25 -26.67
N LEU A 279 15.28 -0.73 -26.35
CA LEU A 279 15.50 -1.17 -24.98
C LEU A 279 16.06 -0.07 -24.09
N ARG A 280 17.04 0.69 -24.60
CA ARG A 280 17.62 1.84 -23.89
C ARG A 280 16.58 2.90 -23.58
N ALA A 281 15.69 3.22 -24.52
CA ALA A 281 14.61 4.18 -24.28
C ALA A 281 13.67 3.71 -23.16
N ARG A 282 13.26 2.44 -23.17
CA ARG A 282 12.41 1.85 -22.11
C ARG A 282 13.09 1.87 -20.74
N LEU A 283 14.40 1.59 -20.68
CA LEU A 283 15.17 1.69 -19.43
C LEU A 283 15.17 3.11 -18.86
N LEU A 284 15.35 4.12 -19.71
CA LEU A 284 15.29 5.53 -19.29
C LEU A 284 13.91 5.91 -18.77
N GLU A 285 12.85 5.48 -19.45
CA GLU A 285 11.48 5.72 -19.00
C GLU A 285 11.21 5.09 -17.62
N ARG A 286 11.56 3.81 -17.44
CA ARG A 286 11.41 3.09 -16.16
C ARG A 286 12.21 3.74 -15.03
N SER A 287 13.44 4.17 -15.31
CA SER A 287 14.25 4.91 -14.34
C SER A 287 13.60 6.23 -13.95
N GLY A 288 12.97 6.93 -14.90
CA GLY A 288 12.22 8.15 -14.63
C GLY A 288 10.96 7.91 -13.79
N GLN A 289 10.23 6.83 -14.06
CA GLN A 289 9.08 6.40 -13.25
C GLN A 289 9.48 6.09 -11.81
N LEU A 290 10.57 5.33 -11.61
CA LEU A 290 11.09 5.02 -10.27
C LEU A 290 11.48 6.29 -9.50
N SER A 291 12.09 7.26 -10.18
CA SER A 291 12.49 8.54 -9.56
C SER A 291 11.27 9.34 -9.07
N ARG A 292 10.18 9.38 -9.85
CA ARG A 292 8.92 10.02 -9.43
C ARG A 292 8.29 9.30 -8.26
N GLY A 293 8.22 7.97 -8.30
CA GLY A 293 7.69 7.16 -7.22
C GLY A 293 8.40 7.35 -5.89
N LEU A 294 9.74 7.44 -5.92
CA LEU A 294 10.53 7.74 -4.73
C LEU A 294 10.24 9.14 -4.16
N ALA A 295 10.00 10.13 -5.03
CA ALA A 295 9.62 11.48 -4.58
C ALA A 295 8.23 11.50 -3.94
N GLU A 296 7.28 10.73 -4.46
CA GLU A 296 5.93 10.58 -3.88
C GLU A 296 6.01 9.91 -2.49
N LEU A 297 6.78 8.83 -2.34
CA LEU A 297 7.01 8.19 -1.04
C LEU A 297 7.63 9.15 -0.02
N GLU A 298 8.57 9.99 -0.45
CA GLU A 298 9.19 10.99 0.42
C GLU A 298 8.16 12.04 0.91
N GLN A 299 7.26 12.49 0.03
CA GLN A 299 6.17 13.40 0.42
C GLN A 299 5.18 12.74 1.39
N GLN A 300 4.85 11.46 1.18
CA GLN A 300 4.01 10.68 2.10
C GLN A 300 4.67 10.58 3.48
N ARG A 301 5.98 10.28 3.54
CA ARG A 301 6.73 10.23 4.80
C ARG A 301 6.70 11.56 5.56
N VAL A 302 6.90 12.68 4.86
CA VAL A 302 6.83 14.02 5.48
C VAL A 302 5.43 14.28 6.03
N THR A 303 4.39 13.90 5.28
CA THR A 303 2.99 14.06 5.71
C THR A 303 2.67 13.20 6.93
N PHE A 304 3.17 11.96 6.95
CA PHE A 304 3.04 11.05 8.09
C PHE A 304 3.62 11.66 9.36
N HIS A 305 4.86 12.16 9.33
CA HIS A 305 5.47 12.78 10.50
C HIS A 305 4.77 14.06 10.97
N ARG A 306 4.19 14.84 10.04
CA ARG A 306 3.36 15.99 10.41
C ARG A 306 2.12 15.52 11.20
N LEU A 307 1.40 14.52 10.71
CA LEU A 307 0.22 13.98 11.39
C LEU A 307 0.57 13.34 12.72
N GLU A 308 1.68 12.62 12.81
CA GLU A 308 2.19 12.06 14.06
C GLU A 308 2.41 13.16 15.12
N GLY A 309 3.04 14.28 14.73
CA GLY A 309 3.20 15.44 15.61
C GLY A 309 1.88 16.08 16.03
N GLU A 310 0.87 16.11 15.14
CA GLU A 310 -0.45 16.66 15.45
C GLU A 310 -1.27 15.75 16.36
N VAL A 311 -1.11 14.42 16.28
CA VAL A 311 -1.79 13.46 17.16
C VAL A 311 -1.20 13.49 18.58
N VAL A 312 0.13 13.61 18.73
CA VAL A 312 0.80 13.60 20.04
C VAL A 312 0.53 14.86 20.88
N GLN A 313 0.13 15.97 20.24
CA GLN A 313 -0.16 17.23 20.93
C GLN A 313 -1.57 17.31 21.56
N HIS A 314 -2.41 16.31 21.34
CA HIS A 314 -3.80 16.23 21.84
C HIS A 314 -3.96 15.05 22.80
#